data_AF-A0A937PMZ1-F1
#
_entry.id   AF-A0A937PMZ1-F1
#
_cell.length_a   1.000
_cell.length_b   1.000
_cell.length_c   1.000
_cell.angle_alpha   90.00
_cell.angle_beta   90.00
_cell.angle_gamma   90.00
#
_symmetry.space_group_name_H-M   'P 1'
#
loop_
_entity.id
_entity.type
_entity.pdbx_description
1 polymer ?
#
loop_
_entity_poly.entity_id
_entity_poly.type
_entity_poly.pdbx_seq_one_letter_code
_entity_poly.pdbx_strand_id
1 'polypeptide(L)'
;MHEIRITTDKIEMLATLNESPNAERIWDALPIESTVNTWGQEIYFSIPLQCDLGAEARDRMEVGEVAYWPTGSAFCIFFGKTPASKGDEPRAASPVNPVGRCEGDIKVFRQVREGDTIRLEQIETQLVPPEETSEPAEEAPEAPPEPAEEAKEAKSAEEAPAGPEAGGET
;
A
#
# COMPACT_ATOMS: atom_id res chain seq x y z
N MET A 1 -13.77 -10.22 -18.09
CA MET A 1 -13.05 -9.76 -16.88
C MET A 1 -12.97 -8.25 -16.92
N HIS A 2 -13.29 -7.61 -15.81
CA HIS A 2 -13.33 -6.15 -15.68
C HIS A 2 -12.22 -5.72 -14.71
N GLU A 3 -11.42 -4.72 -15.09
CA GLU A 3 -10.31 -4.23 -14.26
C GLU A 3 -10.62 -2.84 -13.71
N ILE A 4 -10.56 -2.69 -12.40
CA ILE A 4 -10.86 -1.43 -11.71
C ILE A 4 -9.58 -0.84 -11.11
N ARG A 5 -9.48 0.50 -11.14
CA ARG A 5 -8.47 1.25 -10.40
C ARG A 5 -9.04 1.63 -9.06
N ILE A 6 -8.31 1.31 -8.01
CA ILE A 6 -8.56 1.78 -6.66
C ILE A 6 -7.49 2.83 -6.37
N THR A 7 -7.89 4.09 -6.32
CA THR A 7 -7.01 5.21 -6.01
C THR A 7 -7.37 5.73 -4.63
N THR A 8 -6.38 5.89 -3.77
CA THR A 8 -6.55 6.47 -2.42
C THR A 8 -5.59 7.66 -2.28
N ASP A 9 -5.65 8.37 -1.15
CA ASP A 9 -4.82 9.58 -0.93
C ASP A 9 -3.32 9.29 -0.97
N LYS A 10 -2.93 8.03 -0.67
CA LYS A 10 -1.53 7.60 -0.54
C LYS A 10 -1.07 6.52 -1.51
N ILE A 11 -2.01 5.77 -2.10
CA ILE A 11 -1.70 4.56 -2.87
C ILE A 11 -2.64 4.43 -4.05
N GLU A 12 -2.17 3.75 -5.09
CA GLU A 12 -2.98 3.29 -6.21
C GLU A 12 -2.84 1.77 -6.33
N MET A 13 -3.94 1.09 -6.63
CA MET A 13 -4.01 -0.37 -6.72
C MET A 13 -4.93 -0.77 -7.84
N LEU A 14 -4.57 -1.84 -8.56
CA LEU A 14 -5.44 -2.46 -9.55
C LEU A 14 -6.21 -3.61 -8.91
N ALA A 15 -7.46 -3.82 -9.32
CA ALA A 15 -8.19 -5.00 -8.95
C ALA A 15 -8.98 -5.55 -10.12
N THR A 16 -8.99 -6.87 -10.24
CA THR A 16 -9.69 -7.61 -11.28
C THR A 16 -10.98 -8.17 -10.70
N LEU A 17 -12.11 -7.75 -11.28
CA LEU A 17 -13.45 -8.20 -10.97
C LEU A 17 -13.80 -9.46 -11.78
N ASN A 18 -14.51 -10.37 -11.13
CA ASN A 18 -15.04 -11.61 -11.73
C ASN A 18 -16.28 -11.35 -12.60
N GLU A 19 -16.74 -12.37 -13.32
CA GLU A 19 -17.96 -12.31 -14.16
C GLU A 19 -19.24 -12.58 -13.35
N SER A 20 -19.24 -12.20 -12.07
CA SER A 20 -20.40 -12.37 -11.21
C SER A 20 -21.39 -11.20 -11.40
N PRO A 21 -22.71 -11.42 -11.24
CA PRO A 21 -23.70 -10.34 -11.42
C PRO A 21 -23.51 -9.19 -10.43
N ASN A 22 -22.88 -9.45 -9.29
CA ASN A 22 -22.52 -8.42 -8.32
C ASN A 22 -21.33 -7.58 -8.79
N ALA A 23 -20.34 -8.21 -9.41
CA ALA A 23 -19.19 -7.53 -9.98
C ALA A 23 -19.59 -6.63 -11.16
N GLU A 24 -20.46 -7.11 -12.05
CA GLU A 24 -21.00 -6.29 -13.16
C GLU A 24 -21.75 -5.07 -12.65
N ARG A 25 -22.53 -5.20 -11.56
CA ARG A 25 -23.21 -4.07 -10.95
C ARG A 25 -22.27 -3.05 -10.32
N ILE A 26 -21.19 -3.51 -9.70
CA ILE A 26 -20.15 -2.63 -9.18
C ILE A 26 -19.51 -1.88 -10.34
N TRP A 27 -19.17 -2.57 -11.43
CA TRP A 27 -18.61 -1.99 -12.65
C TRP A 27 -19.49 -0.88 -13.24
N ASP A 28 -20.79 -1.13 -13.39
CA ASP A 28 -21.76 -0.17 -13.95
C ASP A 28 -21.95 1.07 -13.06
N ALA A 29 -21.75 0.93 -11.75
CA ALA A 29 -21.87 2.04 -10.80
C ALA A 29 -20.62 2.93 -10.72
N LEU A 30 -19.50 2.54 -11.33
CA LEU A 30 -18.28 3.35 -11.35
C LEU A 30 -18.41 4.58 -12.26
N PRO A 31 -17.77 5.72 -11.91
CA PRO A 31 -16.83 5.92 -10.80
C PRO A 31 -17.53 6.20 -9.45
N ILE A 32 -16.95 5.68 -8.37
CA ILE A 32 -17.47 5.84 -7.00
C ILE A 32 -16.38 6.44 -6.12
N GLU A 33 -16.74 7.44 -5.31
CA GLU A 33 -15.89 8.02 -4.28
C GLU A 33 -16.51 7.76 -2.91
N SER A 34 -15.70 7.29 -1.95
CA SER A 34 -16.14 7.02 -0.59
C SER A 34 -15.01 7.22 0.42
N THR A 35 -15.35 7.18 1.70
CA THR A 35 -14.39 7.18 2.80
C THR A 35 -14.04 5.75 3.22
N VAL A 36 -12.75 5.50 3.42
CA VAL A 36 -12.20 4.23 3.91
C VAL A 36 -12.50 4.04 5.39
N ASN A 37 -12.97 2.84 5.74
CA ASN A 37 -13.05 2.36 7.11
C ASN A 37 -12.10 1.16 7.25
N THR A 38 -11.53 0.97 8.44
CA THR A 38 -10.61 -0.15 8.69
C THR A 38 -11.17 -1.07 9.76
N TRP A 39 -10.93 -2.36 9.59
CA TRP A 39 -11.30 -3.38 10.59
C TRP A 39 -10.20 -4.43 10.72
N GLY A 40 -9.28 -4.20 11.65
CA GLY A 40 -8.08 -5.05 11.78
C GLY A 40 -7.17 -4.91 10.57
N GLN A 41 -7.05 -5.96 9.75
CA GLN A 41 -6.31 -5.95 8.47
C GLN A 41 -7.24 -6.13 7.26
N GLU A 42 -8.42 -5.53 7.37
CA GLU A 42 -9.41 -5.38 6.31
C GLU A 42 -9.71 -3.89 6.17
N ILE A 43 -9.89 -3.45 4.92
CA ILE A 43 -10.43 -2.13 4.60
C ILE A 43 -11.81 -2.34 3.99
N TYR A 44 -12.76 -1.52 4.40
CA TYR A 44 -14.09 -1.51 3.80
C TYR A 44 -14.60 -0.08 3.61
N PHE A 45 -15.42 0.14 2.60
CA PHE A 45 -16.00 1.45 2.34
C PHE A 45 -17.39 1.29 1.75
N SER A 46 -18.30 2.20 2.11
CA SER A 46 -19.68 2.14 1.65
C SER A 46 -19.78 2.56 0.19
N ILE A 47 -20.54 1.81 -0.60
CA ILE A 47 -20.84 2.18 -1.98
C ILE A 47 -22.35 2.37 -2.13
N PRO A 48 -22.83 3.29 -2.98
CA PRO A 48 -24.26 3.52 -3.21
C PRO A 48 -24.90 2.43 -4.08
N LEU A 49 -24.46 1.18 -3.89
CA LEU A 49 -24.92 0.01 -4.59
C LEU A 49 -25.57 -0.92 -3.57
N GLN A 50 -26.70 -1.51 -3.93
CA GLN A 50 -27.36 -2.52 -3.09
C GLN A 50 -27.50 -3.81 -3.90
N CYS A 51 -26.64 -4.78 -3.59
CA CYS A 51 -26.71 -6.13 -4.15
C CYS A 51 -27.16 -7.14 -3.10
N ASP A 52 -27.83 -8.19 -3.54
CA ASP A 52 -28.23 -9.32 -2.68
C ASP A 52 -27.07 -10.28 -2.40
N LEU A 53 -27.23 -11.11 -1.38
CA LEU A 53 -26.29 -12.19 -1.09
C LEU A 53 -26.29 -13.20 -2.25
N GLY A 54 -25.15 -13.35 -2.92
CA GLY A 54 -25.00 -14.24 -4.07
C GLY A 54 -24.85 -15.71 -3.64
N ALA A 55 -24.99 -16.63 -4.59
CA ALA A 55 -24.75 -18.06 -4.33
C ALA A 55 -23.28 -18.35 -3.94
N GLU A 56 -22.35 -17.47 -4.33
CA GLU A 56 -20.92 -17.57 -4.02
C GLU A 56 -20.56 -16.91 -2.67
N ALA A 57 -21.56 -16.42 -1.93
CA ALA A 57 -21.33 -15.76 -0.67
C ALA A 57 -20.65 -16.70 0.32
N ARG A 58 -19.51 -16.25 0.85
CA ARG A 58 -18.70 -17.00 1.80
C ARG A 58 -18.13 -16.07 2.85
N ASP A 59 -17.81 -16.62 4.01
CA ASP A 59 -17.13 -15.86 5.07
C ASP A 59 -15.61 -16.03 5.03
N ARG A 60 -15.10 -17.11 4.44
CA ARG A 60 -13.67 -17.40 4.29
C ARG A 60 -13.15 -16.70 3.03
N MET A 61 -12.17 -15.84 3.21
CA MET A 61 -11.57 -15.04 2.14
C MET A 61 -10.07 -15.26 2.06
N GLU A 62 -9.47 -14.90 0.93
CA GLU A 62 -8.02 -14.95 0.73
C GLU A 62 -7.36 -13.57 0.86
N VAL A 63 -6.05 -13.56 1.14
CA VAL A 63 -5.29 -12.32 1.21
C VAL A 63 -5.17 -11.74 -0.22
N GLY A 64 -5.60 -10.49 -0.37
CA GLY A 64 -5.74 -9.78 -1.64
C GLY A 64 -7.11 -9.94 -2.29
N GLU A 65 -8.03 -10.66 -1.67
CA GLU A 65 -9.36 -10.84 -2.24
C GLU A 65 -10.26 -9.63 -1.94
N VAL A 66 -11.15 -9.32 -2.90
CA VAL A 66 -12.16 -8.28 -2.74
C VAL A 66 -13.55 -8.86 -2.75
N ALA A 67 -14.37 -8.39 -1.83
CA ALA A 67 -15.72 -8.86 -1.63
C ALA A 67 -16.69 -7.71 -1.42
N TYR A 68 -17.93 -7.93 -1.79
CA TYR A 68 -19.02 -7.01 -1.51
C TYR A 68 -19.84 -7.52 -0.33
N TRP A 69 -20.05 -6.64 0.65
CA TRP A 69 -20.87 -6.90 1.82
C TRP A 69 -22.28 -6.32 1.64
N PRO A 70 -23.28 -7.18 1.34
CA PRO A 70 -24.63 -6.73 1.03
C PRO A 70 -25.35 -6.10 2.22
N THR A 71 -25.14 -6.60 3.43
CA THR A 71 -25.79 -6.08 4.65
C THR A 71 -25.37 -4.65 4.96
N GLY A 72 -24.11 -4.29 4.69
CA GLY A 72 -23.56 -2.96 4.93
C GLY A 72 -23.49 -2.08 3.68
N SER A 73 -23.90 -2.59 2.51
CA SER A 73 -23.67 -1.95 1.20
C SER A 73 -22.23 -1.45 1.04
N ALA A 74 -21.27 -2.29 1.42
CA ALA A 74 -19.87 -1.91 1.51
C ALA A 74 -18.98 -2.84 0.69
N PHE A 75 -17.93 -2.29 0.12
CA PHE A 75 -16.89 -3.04 -0.56
C PHE A 75 -15.76 -3.30 0.43
N CYS A 76 -15.37 -4.56 0.59
CA CYS A 76 -14.37 -5.05 1.53
C CYS A 76 -13.13 -5.57 0.77
N ILE A 77 -11.96 -5.19 1.24
CA ILE A 77 -10.65 -5.60 0.74
C ILE A 77 -9.88 -6.27 1.89
N PHE A 78 -9.57 -7.55 1.70
CA PHE A 78 -8.87 -8.35 2.71
C PHE A 78 -7.37 -8.36 2.44
N PHE A 79 -6.57 -7.66 3.24
CA PHE A 79 -5.11 -7.63 3.07
C PHE A 79 -4.35 -8.35 4.20
N GLY A 80 -5.07 -9.01 5.11
CA GLY A 80 -4.48 -9.80 6.17
C GLY A 80 -5.51 -10.45 7.07
N LYS A 81 -5.08 -10.76 8.30
CA LYS A 81 -5.93 -11.41 9.31
C LYS A 81 -6.93 -10.42 9.89
N THR A 82 -8.19 -10.81 9.91
CA THR A 82 -9.29 -10.06 10.54
C THR A 82 -9.47 -10.52 11.98
N PRO A 83 -10.11 -9.74 12.86
CA PRO A 83 -10.42 -10.16 14.22
C PRO A 83 -11.34 -11.40 14.29
N ALA A 84 -12.04 -11.74 13.21
CA ALA A 84 -12.85 -12.95 13.10
C ALA A 84 -12.07 -14.17 12.52
N SER A 85 -10.81 -13.98 12.10
CA SER A 85 -9.96 -15.04 11.57
C SER A 85 -9.68 -16.14 12.60
N LYS A 86 -9.75 -17.40 12.16
CA LYS A 86 -9.24 -18.56 12.90
C LYS A 86 -7.92 -19.01 12.27
N GLY A 87 -6.79 -18.61 12.85
CA GLY A 87 -5.46 -18.99 12.37
C GLY A 87 -4.87 -17.99 11.38
N ASP A 88 -4.61 -18.43 10.15
CA ASP A 88 -3.93 -17.63 9.11
C ASP A 88 -4.87 -17.14 8.00
N GLU A 89 -6.15 -17.49 8.07
CA GLU A 89 -7.12 -17.25 7.01
C GLU A 89 -8.01 -16.03 7.33
N PRO A 90 -8.08 -15.02 6.44
CA PRO A 90 -9.02 -13.91 6.57
C PRO A 90 -10.46 -14.43 6.66
N ARG A 91 -11.23 -13.92 7.63
CA ARG A 91 -12.65 -14.25 7.76
C ARG A 91 -13.49 -13.00 7.93
N ALA A 92 -14.49 -12.82 7.10
CA ALA A 92 -15.44 -11.74 7.24
C ALA A 92 -16.33 -11.95 8.49
N ALA A 93 -16.91 -10.85 9.00
CA ALA A 93 -17.89 -10.92 10.10
C ALA A 93 -19.13 -11.74 9.74
N SER A 94 -19.48 -11.72 8.45
CA SER A 94 -20.72 -12.21 7.87
C SER A 94 -20.43 -12.69 6.45
N PRO A 95 -21.31 -13.53 5.87
CA PRO A 95 -21.13 -13.96 4.49
C PRO A 95 -21.13 -12.74 3.56
N VAL A 96 -20.09 -12.67 2.74
CA VAL A 96 -19.81 -11.60 1.78
C VAL A 96 -19.64 -12.22 0.40
N ASN A 97 -19.97 -11.46 -0.64
CA ASN A 97 -19.90 -11.93 -2.01
C ASN A 97 -18.49 -11.67 -2.56
N PRO A 98 -17.67 -12.68 -2.84
CA PRO A 98 -16.41 -12.46 -3.53
C PRO A 98 -16.71 -11.88 -4.92
N VAL A 99 -16.14 -10.72 -5.22
CA VAL A 99 -16.38 -10.01 -6.50
C VAL A 99 -15.11 -9.89 -7.33
N GLY A 100 -13.94 -10.19 -6.77
CA GLY A 100 -12.68 -10.10 -7.50
C GLY A 100 -11.45 -10.25 -6.60
N ARG A 101 -10.31 -9.78 -7.12
CA ARG A 101 -9.03 -9.77 -6.41
C ARG A 101 -8.21 -8.52 -6.75
N CYS A 102 -7.48 -7.97 -5.78
CA CYS A 102 -6.46 -6.95 -6.04
C CYS A 102 -5.22 -7.57 -6.72
N GLU A 103 -4.65 -6.85 -7.68
CA GLU A 103 -3.40 -7.18 -8.37
C GLU A 103 -2.28 -6.24 -7.90
N GLY A 104 -1.17 -6.82 -7.44
CA GLY A 104 -0.01 -6.09 -6.93
C GLY A 104 0.25 -6.32 -5.44
N ASP A 105 1.01 -5.40 -4.83
CA ASP A 105 1.46 -5.49 -3.44
C ASP A 105 0.38 -5.00 -2.45
N ILE A 106 -0.50 -5.90 -2.03
CA ILE A 106 -1.61 -5.60 -1.10
C ILE A 106 -1.12 -5.05 0.26
N LYS A 107 0.18 -5.18 0.58
CA LYS A 107 0.80 -4.61 1.78
C LYS A 107 0.77 -3.09 1.80
N VAL A 108 0.64 -2.42 0.66
CA VAL A 108 0.57 -0.95 0.59
C VAL A 108 -0.68 -0.41 1.30
N PHE A 109 -1.76 -1.20 1.38
CA PHE A 109 -2.96 -0.85 2.12
C PHE A 109 -2.72 -0.63 3.62
N ARG A 110 -1.60 -1.12 4.19
CA ARG A 110 -1.21 -0.80 5.57
C ARG A 110 -0.94 0.69 5.82
N GLN A 111 -0.67 1.45 4.76
CA GLN A 111 -0.44 2.90 4.85
C GLN A 111 -1.75 3.70 4.89
N VAL A 112 -2.84 3.10 4.40
CA VAL A 112 -4.19 3.66 4.39
C VAL A 112 -4.75 3.61 5.80
N ARG A 113 -5.40 4.70 6.20
CA ARG A 113 -6.04 4.82 7.52
C ARG A 113 -7.55 4.96 7.35
N GLU A 114 -8.29 4.70 8.42
CA GLU A 114 -9.69 5.10 8.51
C GLU A 114 -9.81 6.61 8.25
N GLY A 115 -10.77 7.01 7.43
CA GLY A 115 -11.00 8.40 7.03
C GLY A 115 -10.37 8.81 5.70
N ASP A 116 -9.54 7.97 5.08
CA ASP A 116 -8.93 8.27 3.78
C ASP A 116 -9.98 8.28 2.65
N THR A 117 -9.79 9.12 1.64
CA THR A 117 -10.70 9.17 0.49
C THR A 117 -10.29 8.11 -0.52
N ILE A 118 -11.19 7.20 -0.86
CA ILE A 118 -10.99 6.17 -1.88
C ILE A 118 -11.87 6.45 -3.09
N ARG A 119 -11.27 6.30 -4.27
CA ARG A 119 -11.92 6.44 -5.56
C ARG A 119 -11.76 5.16 -6.36
N LEU A 120 -12.87 4.66 -6.86
CA LEU A 120 -12.93 3.53 -7.77
C LEU A 120 -13.19 4.02 -9.18
N GLU A 121 -12.40 3.55 -10.13
CA GLU A 121 -12.52 3.91 -11.54
C GLU A 121 -12.49 2.67 -12.43
N GLN A 122 -13.20 2.73 -13.54
CA GLN A 122 -13.17 1.69 -14.56
C GLN A 122 -11.85 1.84 -15.33
N ILE A 123 -11.06 0.77 -15.42
CA ILE A 123 -9.97 0.70 -16.37
C ILE A 123 -10.46 -0.10 -17.55
N GLU A 124 -10.83 0.62 -18.60
CA GLU A 124 -10.99 -0.04 -19.89
C GLU A 124 -9.60 -0.54 -20.29
N THR A 125 -9.42 -1.85 -20.30
CA THR A 125 -8.18 -2.49 -20.75
C THR A 125 -7.98 -2.19 -22.24
N GLN A 126 -7.50 -1.00 -22.55
CA GLN A 126 -6.64 -0.83 -23.70
C GLN A 126 -5.25 -1.23 -23.24
N LEU A 127 -4.74 -2.33 -23.80
CA LEU A 127 -3.32 -2.67 -23.81
C LEU A 127 -2.45 -1.41 -23.90
N VAL A 128 -2.03 -0.89 -22.74
CA VAL A 128 -0.98 0.11 -22.64
C VAL A 128 0.32 -0.69 -22.61
N PRO A 129 1.21 -0.57 -23.63
CA PRO A 129 2.55 -1.09 -23.50
C PRO A 129 3.21 -0.44 -22.27
N PRO A 130 4.07 -1.15 -21.53
CA PRO A 130 4.69 -0.62 -20.32
C PRO A 130 5.63 0.53 -20.71
N GLU A 131 5.16 1.78 -20.65
CA GLU A 131 6.02 2.95 -20.68
C GLU A 131 6.21 3.51 -19.26
N GLU A 132 7.46 3.37 -18.84
CA GLU A 132 8.22 4.31 -18.02
C GLU A 132 7.96 4.33 -16.50
N THR A 133 8.71 3.45 -15.83
CA THR A 133 9.27 3.72 -14.49
C THR A 133 10.09 5.01 -14.53
N SER A 134 9.45 6.14 -14.27
CA SER A 134 10.12 7.35 -13.79
C SER A 134 9.89 7.44 -12.28
N GLU A 135 10.79 6.85 -11.51
CA GLU A 135 11.02 7.22 -10.12
C GLU A 135 11.58 8.65 -10.08
N PRO A 136 10.97 9.58 -9.33
CA PRO A 136 11.76 10.55 -8.59
C PRO A 136 11.98 9.98 -7.20
N ALA A 137 13.14 9.36 -7.00
CA ALA A 137 13.64 9.02 -5.68
C ALA A 137 13.85 10.32 -4.89
N GLU A 138 12.93 10.50 -3.95
CA GLU A 138 12.99 11.21 -2.68
C GLU A 138 14.33 11.87 -2.30
N GLU A 139 14.20 13.18 -2.09
CA GLU A 139 15.12 14.13 -1.47
C GLU A 139 15.57 13.65 -0.08
N ALA A 140 16.86 13.34 0.07
CA ALA A 140 17.50 13.15 1.37
C ALA A 140 18.15 14.48 1.82
N PRO A 141 17.87 14.99 3.04
CA PRO A 141 18.60 16.11 3.59
C PRO A 141 19.78 15.61 4.43
N GLU A 142 21.02 15.78 3.98
CA GLU A 142 22.15 15.74 4.91
C GLU A 142 23.36 16.61 4.51
N ALA A 143 23.62 17.56 5.41
CA ALA A 143 24.87 18.25 5.75
C ALA A 143 25.57 19.22 4.75
N PRO A 144 25.97 20.42 5.23
CA PRO A 144 26.77 21.37 4.45
C PRO A 144 28.23 20.91 4.32
N PRO A 145 28.89 21.18 3.17
CA PRO A 145 30.32 20.93 3.01
C PRO A 145 31.16 22.01 3.74
N GLU A 146 32.13 21.55 4.55
CA GLU A 146 33.24 22.38 5.04
C GLU A 146 34.02 23.00 3.87
N PRO A 147 34.50 24.25 3.99
CA PRO A 147 35.30 24.88 2.96
C PRO A 147 36.74 24.32 2.92
N ALA A 148 37.17 23.96 1.71
CA ALA A 148 38.56 23.73 1.36
C ALA A 148 39.34 25.05 1.40
N GLU A 149 40.52 25.06 2.01
CA GLU A 149 41.56 26.03 1.69
C GLU A 149 42.87 25.29 1.34
N GLU A 150 43.35 25.64 0.16
CA GLU A 150 44.52 25.16 -0.56
C GLU A 150 45.70 26.10 -0.28
N ALA A 151 46.88 25.58 0.08
CA ALA A 151 48.21 26.18 -0.20
C ALA A 151 49.31 25.33 0.48
N LYS A 152 50.14 24.61 -0.25
CA LYS A 152 51.42 25.01 -0.89
C LYS A 152 52.65 24.99 0.02
N GLU A 153 53.64 24.27 -0.51
CA GLU A 153 55.09 24.52 -0.48
C GLU A 153 55.94 24.14 0.74
N ALA A 154 56.99 23.38 0.39
CA ALA A 154 58.37 23.43 0.91
C ALA A 154 58.60 22.92 2.35
N LYS A 155 59.75 22.39 2.77
CA LYS A 155 61.01 21.88 2.20
C LYS A 155 61.87 21.55 3.42
N SER A 156 62.75 20.55 3.33
CA SER A 156 63.90 20.28 4.23
C SER A 156 63.56 19.74 5.64
N ALA A 157 64.12 18.58 6.00
CA ALA A 157 65.31 18.42 6.87
C ALA A 157 64.92 18.65 8.35
N GLU A 158 65.32 17.87 9.35
CA GLU A 158 66.57 17.20 9.63
C GLU A 158 66.35 16.43 10.95
N GLU A 159 67.08 15.33 11.11
CA GLU A 159 67.58 14.73 12.36
C GLU A 159 66.68 14.49 13.62
N ALA A 160 66.89 13.29 14.16
CA ALA A 160 66.59 12.84 15.53
C ALA A 160 67.54 13.53 16.55
N PRO A 161 67.73 13.06 17.81
CA PRO A 161 66.95 12.20 18.71
C PRO A 161 66.82 12.79 20.15
N ALA A 162 66.31 11.99 21.10
CA ALA A 162 66.43 12.11 22.57
C ALA A 162 65.53 13.18 23.25
N GLY A 163 64.95 12.97 24.43
CA GLY A 163 65.21 12.05 25.53
C GLY A 163 64.05 12.10 26.57
N PRO A 164 64.27 11.67 27.82
CA PRO A 164 63.28 10.94 28.64
C PRO A 164 62.66 11.75 29.79
N GLU A 165 62.07 11.03 30.77
CA GLU A 165 61.66 11.45 32.13
C GLU A 165 60.22 11.97 32.25
N ALA A 166 59.46 11.80 33.34
CA ALA A 166 59.47 10.96 34.54
C ALA A 166 58.17 11.32 35.31
N GLY A 167 57.76 10.48 36.26
CA GLY A 167 56.70 10.76 37.25
C GLY A 167 55.43 9.97 36.97
N GLY A 168 54.95 9.03 37.79
CA GLY A 168 55.23 8.76 39.20
C GLY A 168 54.12 9.38 40.04
N GLU A 169 53.22 8.55 40.57
CA GLU A 169 52.31 8.76 41.72
C GLU A 169 51.60 7.40 41.89
N THR A 170 52.13 6.48 42.72
CA THR A 170 51.83 6.27 44.16
C THR A 170 50.36 6.06 44.47
#